data_AF-A0A328EK70-F1
#
_entry.id   AF-A0A328EK70-F1
#
_cell.length_a   1.000
_cell.length_b   1.000
_cell.length_c   1.000
_cell.angle_alpha   90.00
_cell.angle_beta   90.00
_cell.angle_gamma   90.00
#
_symmetry.space_group_name_H-M   'P 1'
#
loop_
_entity.id
_entity.type
_entity.pdbx_description
1 polymer ?
#
loop_
_entity_poly.entity_id
_entity_poly.type
_entity_poly.pdbx_seq_one_letter_code
_entity_poly.pdbx_strand_id
1 'polypeptide(L)'
;MKKSVFTFLFGILLLFGITSAHDCHLFPELSVKNLEKTLFESSVKGNPALATLTEEGLRRALINLKAHCCASQILGDNAQMLASCKKDAKYLTERTNYPQSSFLFDHVIDVMMRRLMVDGKYEELPLDKKAQEWREKTDRIADGADGVIPVAISKDYKKFWGLQPEFLIPEYNGVSAPEYKKAINDLESKKAIFAKYEDWNLNTRYYNLCQSAIYLMTHLPIDFGSEQMALAQKKCSSMTQQNIVNEITNLSRLISHKSELLLAQNMENYADAYLMDTRGGKFEEKSQRMLSNLFGVMRMVPKLISMCN
;
A
#
# COMPACT_ATOMS: atom_id res chain seq x y z
N MET A 1 17.75 -0.28 20.59
CA MET A 1 17.71 -1.73 20.24
C MET A 1 16.23 -2.08 20.08
N LYS A 2 15.66 -2.58 18.98
CA LYS A 2 16.11 -3.30 17.79
C LYS A 2 15.35 -2.76 16.56
N LYS A 3 16.02 -2.75 15.41
CA LYS A 3 15.42 -2.56 14.07
C LYS A 3 14.32 -3.63 13.88
N SER A 4 13.06 -3.23 13.72
CA SER A 4 12.00 -4.17 13.37
C SER A 4 12.05 -4.41 11.87
N VAL A 5 12.76 -5.48 11.50
CA VAL A 5 12.80 -6.02 10.14
C VAL A 5 11.49 -6.75 9.91
N PHE A 6 10.50 -6.08 9.30
CA PHE A 6 9.32 -6.74 8.74
C PHE A 6 9.67 -7.29 7.35
N THR A 7 10.44 -8.38 7.34
CA THR A 7 10.57 -9.26 6.16
C THR A 7 9.26 -10.01 5.97
N PHE A 8 8.36 -9.48 5.13
CA PHE A 8 7.24 -10.25 4.60
C PHE A 8 7.75 -11.18 3.49
N LEU A 9 7.98 -12.43 3.87
CA LEU A 9 8.18 -13.56 2.95
C LEU A 9 6.85 -13.85 2.24
N PHE A 10 6.71 -13.37 1.00
CA PHE A 10 5.67 -13.84 0.08
C PHE A 10 6.05 -15.24 -0.43
N GLY A 11 5.54 -16.28 0.23
CA GLY A 11 5.56 -17.64 -0.30
C GLY A 11 4.42 -17.82 -1.30
N ILE A 12 4.70 -17.69 -2.60
CA ILE A 12 3.77 -18.11 -3.65
C ILE A 12 3.89 -19.62 -3.79
N LEU A 13 2.86 -20.35 -3.37
CA LEU A 13 2.69 -21.77 -3.69
C LEU A 13 2.53 -21.93 -5.21
N LEU A 14 3.55 -22.53 -5.82
CA LEU A 14 3.55 -23.05 -7.18
C LEU A 14 2.55 -24.21 -7.27
N LEU A 15 1.51 -24.06 -8.09
CA LEU A 15 0.72 -25.17 -8.57
C LEU A 15 0.78 -25.19 -10.10
N PHE A 16 1.45 -26.23 -10.58
CA PHE A 16 1.58 -26.63 -11.96
C PHE A 16 0.20 -26.90 -12.58
N GLY A 17 -0.21 -26.04 -13.51
CA GLY A 17 -1.25 -26.32 -14.49
C GLY A 17 -0.62 -26.28 -15.86
N ILE A 18 -0.65 -27.40 -16.57
CA ILE A 18 -0.17 -27.52 -17.96
C ILE A 18 -1.18 -26.80 -18.85
N THR A 19 -0.93 -25.52 -19.12
CA THR A 19 -1.52 -24.77 -20.23
C THR A 19 -0.36 -24.06 -20.92
N SER A 20 -0.26 -24.16 -22.24
CA SER A 20 0.90 -23.69 -23.02
C SER A 20 1.24 -22.22 -22.70
N ALA A 21 2.26 -22.02 -21.86
CA ALA A 21 2.68 -20.71 -21.38
C ALA A 21 3.51 -20.00 -22.44
N HIS A 22 2.92 -19.06 -23.20
CA HIS A 22 3.65 -18.39 -24.29
C HIS A 22 3.53 -16.85 -24.29
N ASP A 23 3.23 -16.17 -23.17
CA ASP A 23 3.43 -14.70 -23.07
C ASP A 23 4.91 -14.32 -23.21
N CYS A 24 5.83 -15.27 -22.98
CA CYS A 24 7.23 -15.11 -23.35
C CYS A 24 7.42 -14.81 -24.85
N HIS A 25 6.48 -15.15 -25.73
CA HIS A 25 6.53 -14.79 -27.16
C HIS A 25 6.04 -13.37 -27.45
N LEU A 26 5.67 -12.59 -26.42
CA LEU A 26 5.40 -11.15 -26.57
C LEU A 26 6.67 -10.33 -26.87
N PHE A 27 7.88 -10.92 -26.77
CA PHE A 27 9.14 -10.22 -27.05
C PHE A 27 9.90 -10.71 -28.30
N PRO A 28 9.29 -10.79 -29.50
CA PRO A 28 10.08 -10.97 -30.72
C PRO A 28 10.89 -9.70 -31.05
N GLU A 29 10.60 -8.57 -30.37
CA GLU A 29 11.20 -7.27 -30.65
C GLU A 29 12.50 -7.01 -29.87
N LEU A 30 13.38 -6.24 -30.51
CA LEU A 30 14.81 -6.09 -30.22
C LEU A 30 15.16 -5.38 -28.90
N SER A 31 14.23 -4.80 -28.14
CA SER A 31 14.49 -4.24 -26.79
C SER A 31 13.21 -3.87 -26.04
N VAL A 32 13.11 -4.25 -24.76
CA VAL A 32 12.01 -3.84 -23.85
C VAL A 32 12.20 -2.41 -23.33
N LYS A 33 13.33 -1.77 -23.66
CA LYS A 33 13.61 -0.39 -23.27
C LYS A 33 12.65 0.60 -23.94
N ASN A 34 12.25 0.36 -25.18
CA ASN A 34 11.36 1.25 -25.92
C ASN A 34 10.06 0.49 -26.20
N LEU A 35 9.02 0.78 -25.43
CA LEU A 35 7.66 0.32 -25.74
C LEU A 35 7.16 0.90 -27.07
N GLU A 36 7.70 2.05 -27.45
CA GLU A 36 7.40 2.72 -28.71
C GLU A 36 7.58 1.77 -29.91
N LYS A 37 6.53 1.64 -30.72
CA LYS A 37 6.41 0.80 -31.91
C LYS A 37 6.26 -0.70 -31.65
N THR A 38 6.07 -1.13 -30.39
CA THR A 38 5.71 -2.51 -30.08
C THR A 38 4.24 -2.79 -30.37
N LEU A 39 3.89 -4.05 -30.67
CA LEU A 39 2.50 -4.52 -30.68
C LEU A 39 1.76 -4.14 -29.39
N PHE A 40 2.47 -4.11 -28.27
CA PHE A 40 1.92 -3.75 -26.96
C PHE A 40 1.52 -2.28 -26.86
N GLU A 41 2.33 -1.33 -27.34
CA GLU A 41 1.93 0.10 -27.38
C GLU A 41 0.65 0.27 -28.19
N SER A 42 0.54 -0.41 -29.34
CA SER A 42 -0.64 -0.30 -30.22
C SER A 42 -1.94 -0.78 -29.55
N SER A 43 -1.86 -1.76 -28.63
CA SER A 43 -2.99 -2.28 -27.87
C SER A 43 -3.39 -1.43 -26.66
N VAL A 44 -2.48 -0.59 -26.15
CA VAL A 44 -2.62 0.09 -24.86
C VAL A 44 -2.80 1.61 -25.00
N LYS A 45 -2.20 2.21 -26.02
CA LYS A 45 -2.14 3.68 -26.19
C LYS A 45 -3.54 4.28 -26.38
N GLY A 46 -3.81 5.31 -25.59
CA GLY A 46 -5.08 6.05 -25.66
C GLY A 46 -6.29 5.31 -25.09
N ASN A 47 -6.11 4.14 -24.48
CA ASN A 47 -7.20 3.42 -23.82
C ASN A 47 -7.35 3.89 -22.35
N PRO A 48 -8.45 4.58 -21.98
CA PRO A 48 -8.64 5.08 -20.62
C PRO A 48 -8.61 3.96 -19.57
N ALA A 49 -9.12 2.78 -19.91
CA ALA A 49 -9.19 1.64 -18.99
C ALA A 49 -7.82 1.08 -18.60
N LEU A 50 -6.82 1.29 -19.46
CA LEU A 50 -5.45 0.84 -19.26
C LEU A 50 -4.55 1.94 -18.69
N ALA A 51 -4.98 3.20 -18.75
CA ALA A 51 -4.26 4.32 -18.14
C ALA A 51 -4.07 4.15 -16.62
N THR A 52 -4.98 3.43 -15.95
CA THR A 52 -4.90 3.10 -14.53
C THR A 52 -3.72 2.20 -14.16
N LEU A 53 -3.18 1.44 -15.13
CA LEU A 53 -2.01 0.57 -14.98
C LEU A 53 -0.68 1.32 -15.21
N THR A 54 -0.75 2.58 -15.70
CA THR A 54 0.39 3.44 -16.04
C THR A 54 1.33 2.87 -17.10
N GLU A 55 1.95 3.73 -17.92
CA GLU A 55 2.90 3.27 -18.93
C GLU A 55 4.17 2.68 -18.27
N GLU A 56 4.69 3.35 -17.24
CA GLU A 56 5.85 2.93 -16.48
C GLU A 56 5.60 1.58 -15.78
N GLY A 57 4.39 1.40 -15.26
CA GLY A 57 3.93 0.17 -14.65
C GLY A 57 3.95 -1.02 -15.58
N LEU A 58 3.31 -0.87 -16.73
CA LEU A 58 3.29 -1.91 -17.76
C LEU A 58 4.69 -2.19 -18.32
N ARG A 59 5.50 -1.15 -18.51
CA ARG A 59 6.91 -1.30 -18.91
C ARG A 59 7.69 -2.15 -17.92
N ARG A 60 7.57 -1.89 -16.62
CA ARG A 60 8.24 -2.67 -15.58
C ARG A 60 7.72 -4.11 -15.53
N ALA A 61 6.41 -4.32 -15.67
CA ALA A 61 5.85 -5.67 -15.74
C ALA A 61 6.43 -6.49 -16.92
N LEU A 62 6.60 -5.86 -18.08
CA LEU A 62 7.23 -6.46 -19.26
C LEU A 62 8.72 -6.76 -19.06
N ILE A 63 9.46 -5.87 -18.39
CA ILE A 63 10.86 -6.12 -18.02
C ILE A 63 10.95 -7.36 -17.10
N ASN A 64 10.08 -7.45 -16.10
CA ASN A 64 10.05 -8.57 -15.15
C ASN A 64 9.70 -9.90 -15.84
N LEU A 65 8.70 -9.89 -16.73
CA LEU A 65 8.34 -11.07 -17.53
C LEU A 65 9.51 -11.49 -18.41
N LYS A 66 10.17 -10.56 -19.11
CA LYS A 66 11.34 -10.88 -19.93
C LYS A 66 12.46 -11.46 -19.10
N ALA A 67 12.74 -10.93 -17.90
CA ALA A 67 13.76 -11.47 -17.00
C ALA A 67 13.46 -12.92 -16.64
N HIS A 68 12.20 -13.24 -16.29
CA HIS A 68 11.77 -14.62 -16.04
C HIS A 68 11.94 -15.50 -17.30
N CYS A 69 11.46 -15.06 -18.46
CA CYS A 69 11.56 -15.83 -19.70
C CYS A 69 13.01 -16.13 -20.12
N CYS A 70 13.92 -15.15 -19.97
CA CYS A 70 15.34 -15.31 -20.28
C CYS A 70 16.04 -16.26 -19.28
N ALA A 71 15.65 -16.26 -18.01
CA ALA A 71 16.23 -17.11 -16.98
C ALA A 71 15.74 -18.57 -17.05
N SER A 72 14.45 -18.77 -17.33
CA SER A 72 13.80 -20.08 -17.27
C SER A 72 14.07 -20.99 -18.50
N GLN A 73 14.84 -20.54 -19.49
CA GLN A 73 15.13 -21.27 -20.74
C GLN A 73 13.89 -21.80 -21.49
N ILE A 74 12.69 -21.28 -21.19
CA ILE A 74 11.40 -21.66 -21.80
C ILE A 74 11.41 -21.47 -23.33
N LEU A 75 12.33 -20.65 -23.82
CA LEU A 75 12.46 -20.23 -25.21
C LEU A 75 13.57 -20.99 -25.97
N GLY A 76 13.95 -22.18 -25.50
CA GLY A 76 15.18 -22.95 -25.74
C GLY A 76 15.89 -22.90 -27.10
N ASP A 77 15.22 -22.53 -28.20
CA ASP A 77 15.81 -22.46 -29.54
C ASP A 77 15.51 -21.17 -30.33
N ASN A 78 14.87 -20.15 -29.74
CA ASN A 78 14.57 -18.90 -30.46
C ASN A 78 15.79 -17.94 -30.47
N ALA A 79 16.55 -17.97 -31.56
CA ALA A 79 17.76 -17.15 -31.74
C ALA A 79 17.51 -15.63 -31.60
N GLN A 80 16.36 -15.12 -32.05
CA GLN A 80 16.01 -13.70 -31.93
C GLN A 80 15.77 -13.31 -30.47
N MET A 81 15.07 -14.15 -29.71
CA MET A 81 14.82 -13.89 -28.29
C MET A 81 16.09 -14.03 -27.46
N LEU A 82 16.97 -15.00 -27.74
CA LEU A 82 18.27 -15.11 -27.09
C LEU A 82 19.13 -13.86 -27.31
N ALA A 83 19.14 -13.32 -28.53
CA ALA A 83 19.81 -12.05 -28.83
C ALA A 83 19.16 -10.87 -28.08
N SER A 84 17.82 -10.84 -28.01
CA SER A 84 17.06 -9.82 -27.28
C SER A 84 17.32 -9.87 -25.76
N CYS A 85 17.45 -11.06 -25.17
CA CYS A 85 17.84 -11.26 -23.77
C CYS A 85 19.25 -10.72 -23.49
N LYS A 86 20.21 -11.01 -24.38
CA LYS A 86 21.60 -10.50 -24.26
C LYS A 86 21.66 -8.98 -24.35
N LYS A 87 20.90 -8.37 -25.25
CA LYS A 87 20.87 -6.91 -25.43
C LYS A 87 20.31 -6.15 -24.22
N ASP A 88 19.32 -6.73 -23.55
CA ASP A 88 18.70 -6.13 -22.39
C ASP A 88 19.29 -6.62 -21.05
N ALA A 89 20.35 -7.44 -21.07
CA ALA A 89 20.91 -8.09 -19.87
C ALA A 89 21.10 -7.15 -18.68
N LYS A 90 21.58 -5.92 -18.90
CA LYS A 90 21.77 -4.89 -17.86
C LYS A 90 20.48 -4.45 -17.14
N TYR A 91 19.32 -4.62 -17.76
CA TYR A 91 18.01 -4.33 -17.16
C TYR A 91 17.37 -5.56 -16.51
N LEU A 92 17.91 -6.76 -16.81
CA LEU A 92 17.44 -8.04 -16.27
C LEU A 92 18.25 -8.44 -15.03
N THR A 93 19.50 -7.99 -14.93
CA THR A 93 20.36 -8.20 -13.76
C THR A 93 20.06 -7.17 -12.69
N GLU A 94 19.06 -7.47 -11.87
CA GLU A 94 18.95 -7.07 -10.47
C GLU A 94 17.62 -7.58 -9.89
N ARG A 95 17.70 -8.36 -8.79
CA ARG A 95 16.64 -8.73 -7.81
C ARG A 95 15.96 -10.10 -7.92
N THR A 96 15.55 -10.59 -6.75
CA THR A 96 14.99 -11.92 -6.44
C THR A 96 13.46 -11.94 -6.24
N ASN A 97 12.76 -10.82 -6.42
CA ASN A 97 11.42 -10.60 -5.83
C ASN A 97 10.28 -10.35 -6.83
N TYR A 98 10.42 -10.71 -8.11
CA TYR A 98 9.31 -10.69 -9.06
C TYR A 98 8.63 -12.08 -9.15
N PRO A 99 7.36 -12.17 -9.60
CA PRO A 99 6.68 -13.45 -9.80
C PRO A 99 7.49 -14.37 -10.69
N GLN A 100 7.70 -15.62 -10.27
CA GLN A 100 8.31 -16.66 -11.11
C GLN A 100 7.28 -17.27 -12.05
N SER A 101 6.63 -16.40 -12.83
CA SER A 101 5.53 -16.74 -13.72
C SER A 101 5.85 -16.35 -15.14
N SER A 102 5.40 -17.20 -16.06
CA SER A 102 5.45 -16.97 -17.50
C SER A 102 4.26 -16.15 -18.00
N PHE A 103 3.35 -15.69 -17.12
CA PHE A 103 2.16 -14.92 -17.47
C PHE A 103 2.34 -13.43 -17.18
N LEU A 104 2.09 -12.58 -18.18
CA LEU A 104 2.16 -11.12 -18.05
C LEU A 104 1.22 -10.59 -16.97
N PHE A 105 0.03 -11.17 -16.86
CA PHE A 105 -0.97 -10.80 -15.86
C PHE A 105 -0.37 -10.79 -14.44
N ASP A 106 0.37 -11.83 -14.05
CA ASP A 106 0.96 -11.92 -12.71
C ASP A 106 1.98 -10.79 -12.46
N HIS A 107 2.78 -10.44 -13.47
CA HIS A 107 3.73 -9.34 -13.38
C HIS A 107 3.04 -7.98 -13.31
N VAL A 108 1.97 -7.76 -14.08
CA VAL A 108 1.18 -6.53 -14.01
C VAL A 108 0.57 -6.36 -12.62
N ILE A 109 -0.03 -7.42 -12.07
CA ILE A 109 -0.59 -7.39 -10.72
C ILE A 109 0.49 -7.13 -9.67
N ASP A 110 1.66 -7.80 -9.72
CA ASP A 110 2.75 -7.55 -8.76
C ASP A 110 3.21 -6.09 -8.78
N VAL A 111 3.48 -5.55 -9.96
CA VAL A 111 4.01 -4.19 -10.11
C VAL A 111 2.99 -3.15 -9.64
N MET A 112 1.73 -3.29 -10.04
CA MET A 112 0.67 -2.36 -9.65
C MET A 112 0.31 -2.44 -8.18
N MET A 113 0.29 -3.64 -7.60
CA MET A 113 0.09 -3.81 -6.16
C MET A 113 1.20 -3.12 -5.37
N ARG A 114 2.47 -3.32 -5.74
CA ARG A 114 3.60 -2.68 -5.07
C ARG A 114 3.55 -1.16 -5.18
N ARG A 115 3.10 -0.63 -6.32
CA ARG A 115 2.86 0.81 -6.52
C ARG A 115 1.80 1.35 -5.55
N LEU A 116 0.67 0.65 -5.41
CA LEU A 116 -0.40 1.00 -4.48
C LEU A 116 -0.02 0.76 -3.00
N MET A 117 0.95 -0.11 -2.74
CA MET A 117 1.47 -0.38 -1.39
C MET A 117 2.61 0.55 -0.98
N VAL A 118 3.19 1.30 -1.91
CA VAL A 118 4.35 2.17 -1.68
C VAL A 118 5.59 1.37 -1.21
N ASP A 119 5.84 0.21 -1.83
CA ASP A 119 6.96 -0.69 -1.46
C ASP A 119 8.33 -0.16 -1.91
N GLY A 120 8.39 0.85 -2.78
CA GLY A 120 9.64 1.51 -3.20
C GLY A 120 10.65 0.60 -3.93
N LYS A 121 10.23 -0.60 -4.37
CA LYS A 121 11.12 -1.58 -5.00
C LYS A 121 11.47 -1.32 -6.47
N TYR A 122 10.78 -0.41 -7.14
CA TYR A 122 11.05 -0.07 -8.53
C TYR A 122 11.32 1.43 -8.61
N GLU A 123 12.58 1.82 -8.83
CA GLU A 123 13.02 3.23 -8.77
C GLU A 123 12.39 4.08 -9.87
N GLU A 124 12.23 3.51 -11.06
CA GLU A 124 11.63 4.16 -12.22
C GLU A 124 10.10 4.11 -12.27
N LEU A 125 9.45 3.47 -11.30
CA LEU A 125 7.99 3.41 -11.20
C LEU A 125 7.50 4.50 -10.25
N PRO A 126 6.81 5.55 -10.73
CA PRO A 126 6.24 6.55 -9.85
C PRO A 126 5.21 5.93 -8.91
N LEU A 127 5.34 6.24 -7.63
CA LEU A 127 4.41 5.82 -6.58
C LEU A 127 3.01 6.37 -6.84
N ASP A 128 2.00 5.67 -6.34
CA ASP A 128 0.64 6.19 -6.36
C ASP A 128 0.51 7.35 -5.36
N LYS A 129 0.15 8.55 -5.84
CA LYS A 129 0.09 9.75 -5.00
C LYS A 129 -0.84 9.60 -3.80
N LYS A 130 -2.04 9.03 -4.01
CA LYS A 130 -3.02 8.86 -2.93
C LYS A 130 -2.56 7.80 -1.93
N ALA A 131 -1.87 6.76 -2.40
CA ALA A 131 -1.26 5.76 -1.54
C ALA A 131 -0.11 6.35 -0.72
N GLN A 132 0.75 7.17 -1.36
CA GLN A 132 1.84 7.86 -0.71
C GLN A 132 1.34 8.82 0.38
N GLU A 133 0.38 9.69 0.06
CA GLU A 133 -0.23 10.60 1.03
C GLU A 133 -0.80 9.84 2.24
N TRP A 134 -1.43 8.70 1.98
CA TRP A 134 -1.96 7.84 3.03
C TRP A 134 -0.85 7.23 3.89
N ARG A 135 0.18 6.65 3.27
CA ARG A 135 1.31 6.02 3.97
C ARG A 135 2.08 7.02 4.82
N GLU A 136 2.44 8.17 4.26
CA GLU A 136 3.10 9.25 5.01
C GLU A 136 2.26 9.72 6.20
N LYS A 137 0.93 9.74 6.05
CA LYS A 137 0.03 10.08 7.16
C LYS A 137 0.03 8.99 8.23
N THR A 138 -0.11 7.72 7.86
CA THR A 138 -0.09 6.61 8.83
C THR A 138 1.25 6.50 9.54
N ASP A 139 2.36 6.73 8.84
CA ASP A 139 3.71 6.69 9.39
C ASP A 139 3.94 7.84 10.39
N ARG A 140 3.54 9.07 10.03
CA ARG A 140 3.57 10.20 10.99
C ARG A 140 2.73 9.93 12.24
N ILE A 141 1.60 9.24 12.11
CA ILE A 141 0.77 8.88 13.26
C ILE A 141 1.47 7.82 14.11
N ALA A 142 2.10 6.83 13.49
CA ALA A 142 2.87 5.79 14.17
C ALA A 142 4.07 6.38 14.93
N ASP A 143 4.83 7.27 14.29
CA ASP A 143 6.06 7.86 14.83
C ASP A 143 5.81 9.06 15.75
N GLY A 144 4.65 9.72 15.64
CA GLY A 144 4.30 10.88 16.45
C GLY A 144 4.23 10.55 17.94
N ALA A 145 4.92 11.34 18.77
CA ALA A 145 4.88 11.22 20.23
C ALA A 145 3.52 11.65 20.82
N ASP A 146 2.80 12.52 20.09
CA ASP A 146 1.51 13.04 20.50
C ASP A 146 0.39 12.02 20.22
N GLY A 147 -0.49 11.80 21.20
CA GLY A 147 -1.61 10.86 21.15
C GLY A 147 -2.65 11.24 20.11
N VAL A 148 -2.36 10.96 18.83
CA VAL A 148 -3.26 11.21 17.71
C VAL A 148 -4.65 10.62 18.00
N ILE A 149 -5.64 11.50 17.95
CA ILE A 149 -7.03 11.21 18.29
C ILE A 149 -7.61 10.21 17.28
N PRO A 150 -8.10 9.04 17.73
CA PRO A 150 -8.73 8.02 16.86
C PRO A 150 -9.80 8.54 15.88
N VAL A 151 -10.46 9.65 16.24
CA VAL A 151 -11.46 10.34 15.41
C VAL A 151 -10.87 10.88 14.10
N ALA A 152 -9.63 11.39 14.12
CA ALA A 152 -8.96 11.85 12.90
C ALA A 152 -8.71 10.68 11.94
N ILE A 153 -8.21 9.55 12.47
CA ILE A 153 -7.96 8.33 11.71
C ILE A 153 -9.25 7.81 11.05
N SER A 154 -10.39 7.83 11.76
CA SER A 154 -11.68 7.39 11.22
C SER A 154 -12.18 8.25 10.05
N LYS A 155 -12.06 9.59 10.16
CA LYS A 155 -12.44 10.52 9.09
C LYS A 155 -11.57 10.32 7.85
N ASP A 156 -10.26 10.16 8.06
CA ASP A 156 -9.32 9.91 6.98
C ASP A 156 -9.54 8.54 6.33
N TYR A 157 -9.84 7.51 7.11
CA TYR A 157 -10.17 6.19 6.58
C TYR A 157 -11.33 6.27 5.58
N LYS A 158 -12.41 6.99 5.88
CA LYS A 158 -13.50 7.17 4.91
C LYS A 158 -13.05 7.85 3.62
N LYS A 159 -12.17 8.85 3.72
CA LYS A 159 -11.61 9.57 2.56
C LYS A 159 -10.71 8.67 1.69
N PHE A 160 -9.84 7.89 2.32
CA PHE A 160 -8.80 7.13 1.62
C PHE A 160 -9.19 5.67 1.30
N TRP A 161 -10.15 5.08 2.02
CA TRP A 161 -10.46 3.64 1.97
C TRP A 161 -11.95 3.28 1.93
N GLY A 162 -12.88 4.24 2.07
CA GLY A 162 -14.31 3.93 2.06
C GLY A 162 -14.80 3.56 0.66
N LEU A 163 -15.07 2.29 0.37
CA LEU A 163 -15.47 1.80 -0.97
C LEU A 163 -16.45 2.76 -1.68
N GLN A 164 -16.20 3.05 -2.96
CA GLN A 164 -17.04 3.93 -3.80
C GLN A 164 -17.78 3.09 -4.85
N PRO A 165 -19.00 2.61 -4.58
CA PRO A 165 -19.75 1.73 -5.47
C PRO A 165 -19.96 2.32 -6.87
N GLU A 166 -20.08 3.64 -6.96
CA GLU A 166 -20.25 4.38 -8.22
C GLU A 166 -19.07 4.24 -9.19
N PHE A 167 -17.89 3.89 -8.68
CA PHE A 167 -16.66 3.70 -9.44
C PHE A 167 -16.27 2.23 -9.65
N LEU A 168 -17.08 1.28 -9.19
CA LEU A 168 -16.76 -0.14 -9.33
C LEU A 168 -16.95 -0.64 -10.75
N ILE A 169 -15.94 -1.37 -11.21
CA ILE A 169 -15.93 -2.05 -12.49
C ILE A 169 -16.43 -3.49 -12.31
N PRO A 170 -17.29 -4.00 -13.20
CA PRO A 170 -17.76 -5.38 -13.10
C PRO A 170 -16.59 -6.37 -13.19
N GLU A 171 -16.64 -7.40 -12.35
CA GLU A 171 -15.71 -8.52 -12.45
C GLU A 171 -15.97 -9.32 -13.73
N TYR A 172 -14.91 -9.92 -14.26
CA TYR A 172 -15.04 -10.87 -15.35
C TYR A 172 -15.68 -12.18 -14.84
N ASN A 173 -16.80 -12.58 -15.45
CA ASN A 173 -17.64 -13.69 -15.00
C ASN A 173 -17.40 -15.01 -15.76
N GLY A 174 -16.39 -15.08 -16.63
CA GLY A 174 -16.04 -16.30 -17.36
C GLY A 174 -16.90 -16.63 -18.59
N VAL A 175 -17.82 -15.75 -18.99
CA VAL A 175 -18.71 -16.01 -20.14
C VAL A 175 -18.01 -15.73 -21.47
N SER A 176 -17.53 -14.49 -21.69
CA SER A 176 -16.95 -14.09 -22.98
C SER A 176 -16.03 -12.88 -22.84
N ALA A 177 -14.78 -13.00 -23.30
CA ALA A 177 -13.81 -11.91 -23.34
C ALA A 177 -14.26 -10.72 -24.22
N PRO A 178 -14.81 -10.94 -25.44
CA PRO A 178 -15.41 -9.86 -26.23
C PRO A 178 -16.57 -9.14 -25.54
N GLU A 179 -17.45 -9.88 -24.86
CA GLU A 179 -18.58 -9.26 -24.13
C GLU A 179 -18.08 -8.42 -22.96
N TYR A 180 -17.09 -8.91 -22.22
CA TYR A 180 -16.45 -8.16 -21.15
C TYR A 180 -15.82 -6.87 -21.68
N LYS A 181 -15.04 -6.96 -22.75
CA LYS A 181 -14.43 -5.80 -23.42
C LYS A 181 -15.50 -4.77 -23.81
N LYS A 182 -16.61 -5.21 -24.40
CA LYS A 182 -17.74 -4.34 -24.74
C LYS A 182 -18.35 -3.68 -23.50
N ALA A 183 -18.59 -4.44 -22.43
CA ALA A 183 -19.17 -3.92 -21.20
C ALA A 183 -18.30 -2.82 -20.57
N ILE A 184 -16.98 -3.00 -20.56
CA ILE A 184 -16.03 -1.99 -20.06
C ILE A 184 -16.00 -0.74 -20.95
N ASN A 185 -16.02 -0.90 -22.27
CA ASN A 185 -16.09 0.23 -23.20
C ASN A 185 -17.41 1.02 -23.08
N ASP A 186 -18.53 0.30 -22.91
CA ASP A 186 -19.84 0.90 -22.67
C ASP A 186 -19.86 1.64 -21.32
N LEU A 187 -19.22 1.09 -20.30
CA LEU A 187 -19.10 1.74 -18.99
C LEU A 187 -18.30 3.03 -19.09
N GLU A 188 -17.18 3.01 -19.80
CA GLU A 188 -16.34 4.20 -19.98
C GLU A 188 -17.05 5.28 -20.81
N SER A 189 -17.66 4.93 -21.94
CA SER A 189 -18.39 5.89 -22.76
C SER A 189 -19.58 6.54 -22.05
N LYS A 190 -20.24 5.81 -21.14
CA LYS A 190 -21.41 6.32 -20.40
C LYS A 190 -21.07 7.06 -19.12
N LYS A 191 -20.00 6.67 -18.41
CA LYS A 191 -19.70 7.17 -17.05
C LYS A 191 -18.35 7.84 -16.90
N ALA A 192 -17.46 7.72 -17.90
CA ALA A 192 -16.06 8.16 -17.85
C ALA A 192 -15.39 7.70 -16.54
N ILE A 193 -15.57 6.42 -16.20
CA ILE A 193 -15.20 5.87 -14.90
C ILE A 193 -13.69 5.90 -14.72
N PHE A 194 -12.93 5.59 -15.78
CA PHE A 194 -11.47 5.56 -15.77
C PHE A 194 -10.86 6.95 -15.85
N ALA A 195 -11.49 7.88 -16.57
CA ALA A 195 -11.09 9.29 -16.56
C ALA A 195 -11.11 9.91 -15.14
N LYS A 196 -11.89 9.34 -14.22
CA LYS A 196 -11.99 9.74 -12.81
C LYS A 196 -11.07 8.95 -11.88
N TYR A 197 -10.03 8.29 -12.40
CA TYR A 197 -9.09 7.52 -11.58
C TYR A 197 -8.52 8.29 -10.38
N GLU A 198 -8.25 9.59 -10.55
CA GLU A 198 -7.76 10.44 -9.47
C GLU A 198 -8.76 10.62 -8.32
N ASP A 199 -10.06 10.52 -8.60
CA ASP A 199 -11.13 10.59 -7.60
C ASP A 199 -11.27 9.28 -6.82
N TRP A 200 -10.87 8.14 -7.41
CA TRP A 200 -10.96 6.84 -6.76
C TRP A 200 -10.08 6.80 -5.52
N ASN A 201 -10.62 6.32 -4.42
CA ASN A 201 -9.84 6.03 -3.22
C ASN A 201 -9.11 4.69 -3.34
N LEU A 202 -8.27 4.38 -2.35
CA LEU A 202 -7.37 3.23 -2.41
C LEU A 202 -8.11 1.91 -2.49
N ASN A 203 -9.19 1.76 -1.73
CA ASN A 203 -9.99 0.55 -1.74
C ASN A 203 -10.58 0.29 -3.14
N THR A 204 -11.17 1.32 -3.76
CA THR A 204 -11.66 1.24 -5.14
C THR A 204 -10.53 0.96 -6.14
N ARG A 205 -9.35 1.59 -5.99
CA ARG A 205 -8.17 1.30 -6.83
C ARG A 205 -7.72 -0.15 -6.72
N TYR A 206 -7.68 -0.71 -5.50
CA TYR A 206 -7.37 -2.13 -5.27
C TYR A 206 -8.41 -3.05 -5.89
N TYR A 207 -9.70 -2.79 -5.70
CA TYR A 207 -10.75 -3.58 -6.35
C TYR A 207 -10.58 -3.57 -7.85
N ASN A 208 -10.57 -2.38 -8.47
CA ASN A 208 -10.56 -2.17 -9.92
C ASN A 208 -9.25 -2.60 -10.61
N LEU A 209 -8.18 -2.88 -9.87
CA LEU A 209 -6.90 -3.32 -10.43
C LEU A 209 -7.06 -4.63 -11.20
N CYS A 210 -7.77 -5.60 -10.64
CA CYS A 210 -7.98 -6.90 -11.28
C CYS A 210 -8.76 -6.74 -12.58
N GLN A 211 -9.81 -5.92 -12.60
CA GLN A 211 -10.63 -5.70 -13.78
C GLN A 211 -9.84 -4.98 -14.87
N SER A 212 -9.01 -4.00 -14.50
CA SER A 212 -8.13 -3.32 -15.46
C SER A 212 -7.11 -4.29 -16.07
N ALA A 213 -6.54 -5.18 -15.27
CA ALA A 213 -5.60 -6.21 -15.74
C ALA A 213 -6.27 -7.30 -16.59
N ILE A 214 -7.47 -7.75 -16.23
CA ILE A 214 -8.25 -8.71 -17.04
C ILE A 214 -8.71 -8.05 -18.35
N TYR A 215 -9.08 -6.78 -18.31
CA TYR A 215 -9.40 -6.02 -19.50
C TYR A 215 -8.18 -5.88 -20.43
N LEU A 216 -6.97 -5.68 -19.90
CA LEU A 216 -5.74 -5.75 -20.68
C LEU A 216 -5.60 -7.09 -21.42
N MET A 217 -5.90 -8.22 -20.75
CA MET A 217 -5.83 -9.54 -21.39
C MET A 217 -6.75 -9.65 -22.62
N THR A 218 -7.90 -8.95 -22.64
CA THR A 218 -8.79 -8.90 -23.82
C THR A 218 -8.26 -8.07 -25.00
N HIS A 219 -7.15 -7.34 -24.81
CA HIS A 219 -6.52 -6.46 -25.81
C HIS A 219 -5.20 -6.99 -26.35
N LEU A 220 -4.62 -7.98 -25.66
CA LEU A 220 -3.38 -8.59 -26.11
C LEU A 220 -3.66 -9.48 -27.33
N PRO A 221 -2.71 -9.61 -28.27
CA PRO A 221 -2.82 -10.50 -29.42
C PRO A 221 -2.68 -11.99 -29.05
N ILE A 222 -3.06 -12.36 -27.82
CA ILE A 222 -2.99 -13.70 -27.25
C ILE A 222 -4.42 -14.13 -26.93
N ASP A 223 -4.81 -15.30 -27.40
CA ASP A 223 -6.11 -15.88 -27.09
C ASP A 223 -6.09 -16.53 -25.70
N PHE A 224 -6.63 -15.81 -24.71
CA PHE A 224 -6.82 -16.35 -23.36
C PHE A 224 -8.20 -17.01 -23.29
N GLY A 225 -8.23 -18.30 -22.93
CA GLY A 225 -9.50 -19.00 -22.74
C GLY A 225 -10.32 -18.37 -21.60
N SER A 226 -11.64 -18.27 -21.79
CA SER A 226 -12.55 -17.64 -20.80
C SER A 226 -12.39 -18.22 -19.39
N GLU A 227 -12.19 -19.53 -19.26
CA GLU A 227 -11.97 -20.16 -17.95
C GLU A 227 -10.66 -19.70 -17.26
N GLN A 228 -9.61 -19.50 -18.05
CA GLN A 228 -8.31 -19.05 -17.53
C GLN A 228 -8.41 -17.60 -17.02
N MET A 229 -9.09 -16.74 -17.78
CA MET A 229 -9.36 -15.36 -17.35
C MET A 229 -10.23 -15.32 -16.10
N ALA A 230 -11.24 -16.20 -15.98
CA ALA A 230 -12.07 -16.29 -14.78
C ALA A 230 -11.27 -16.74 -13.55
N LEU A 231 -10.35 -17.70 -13.73
CA LEU A 231 -9.46 -18.14 -12.68
C LEU A 231 -8.49 -17.03 -12.25
N ALA A 232 -7.90 -16.32 -13.22
CA ALA A 232 -7.03 -15.17 -12.97
C ALA A 232 -7.75 -14.06 -12.20
N GLN A 233 -8.98 -13.72 -12.61
CA GLN A 233 -9.86 -12.77 -11.92
C GLN A 233 -10.07 -13.19 -10.46
N LYS A 234 -10.50 -14.44 -10.22
CA LYS A 234 -10.78 -14.93 -8.86
C LYS A 234 -9.54 -14.89 -7.97
N LYS A 235 -8.38 -15.29 -8.50
CA LYS A 235 -7.12 -15.28 -7.76
C LYS A 235 -6.69 -13.85 -7.43
N CYS A 236 -6.78 -12.95 -8.40
CA CYS A 236 -6.49 -11.54 -8.20
C CYS A 236 -7.42 -10.89 -7.17
N SER A 237 -8.74 -11.11 -7.27
CA SER A 237 -9.73 -10.60 -6.29
C SER A 237 -9.44 -11.12 -4.88
N SER A 238 -8.97 -12.36 -4.74
CA SER A 238 -8.53 -12.89 -3.44
C SER A 238 -7.29 -12.15 -2.89
N MET A 239 -6.30 -11.88 -3.75
CA MET A 239 -5.10 -11.14 -3.37
C MET A 239 -5.38 -9.68 -3.01
N THR A 240 -6.22 -8.98 -3.78
CA THR A 240 -6.65 -7.61 -3.45
C THR A 240 -7.37 -7.58 -2.12
N GLN A 241 -8.29 -8.53 -1.88
CA GLN A 241 -9.01 -8.64 -0.62
C GLN A 241 -8.06 -8.87 0.56
N GLN A 242 -7.05 -9.73 0.41
CA GLN A 242 -6.04 -9.95 1.44
C GLN A 242 -5.26 -8.68 1.75
N ASN A 243 -4.85 -7.91 0.74
CA ASN A 243 -4.16 -6.63 0.94
C ASN A 243 -5.05 -5.60 1.66
N ILE A 244 -6.33 -5.51 1.29
CA ILE A 244 -7.31 -4.65 1.98
C ILE A 244 -7.45 -5.06 3.46
N VAL A 245 -7.58 -6.36 3.75
CA VAL A 245 -7.70 -6.88 5.13
C VAL A 245 -6.43 -6.63 5.95
N ASN A 246 -5.26 -6.82 5.35
CA ASN A 246 -3.98 -6.51 5.99
C ASN A 246 -3.88 -5.03 6.35
N GLU A 247 -4.34 -4.14 5.47
CA GLU A 247 -4.40 -2.71 5.76
C GLU A 247 -5.30 -2.42 6.96
N ILE A 248 -6.54 -2.92 6.93
CA ILE A 248 -7.50 -2.72 8.02
C ILE A 248 -6.92 -3.22 9.35
N THR A 249 -6.21 -4.35 9.32
CA THR A 249 -5.57 -4.93 10.50
C THR A 249 -4.43 -4.04 11.02
N ASN A 250 -3.58 -3.52 10.14
CA ASN A 250 -2.50 -2.61 10.51
C ASN A 250 -3.04 -1.31 11.12
N LEU A 251 -4.10 -0.74 10.54
CA LEU A 251 -4.75 0.46 11.07
C LEU A 251 -5.41 0.20 12.42
N SER A 252 -6.09 -0.93 12.58
CA SER A 252 -6.69 -1.33 13.85
C SER A 252 -5.62 -1.40 14.96
N ARG A 253 -4.48 -2.05 14.68
CA ARG A 253 -3.35 -2.11 15.61
C ARG A 253 -2.79 -0.73 15.95
N LEU A 254 -2.63 0.13 14.95
CA LEU A 254 -2.15 1.50 15.14
C LEU A 254 -3.10 2.30 16.05
N ILE A 255 -4.41 2.21 15.81
CA ILE A 255 -5.44 2.87 16.62
C ILE A 255 -5.41 2.36 18.06
N SER A 256 -5.37 1.04 18.27
CA SER A 256 -5.31 0.45 19.62
C SER A 256 -4.07 0.93 20.37
N HIS A 257 -2.89 0.83 19.76
CA HIS A 257 -1.63 1.24 20.37
C HIS A 257 -1.62 2.71 20.76
N LYS A 258 -2.10 3.61 19.89
CA LYS A 258 -2.17 5.04 20.19
C LYS A 258 -3.20 5.38 21.26
N SER A 259 -4.30 4.64 21.32
CA SER A 259 -5.32 4.79 22.37
C SER A 259 -4.78 4.39 23.74
N GLU A 260 -4.01 3.30 23.82
CA GLU A 260 -3.34 2.86 25.06
C GLU A 260 -2.30 3.88 25.55
N LEU A 261 -1.47 4.40 24.64
CA LEU A 261 -0.50 5.45 24.97
C LEU A 261 -1.18 6.71 25.50
N LEU A 262 -2.26 7.16 24.85
CA LEU A 262 -3.01 8.34 25.28
C LEU A 262 -3.65 8.12 26.67
N LEU A 263 -4.19 6.93 26.93
CA LEU A 263 -4.75 6.59 28.24
C LEU A 263 -3.68 6.61 29.33
N ALA A 264 -2.52 6.01 29.06
CA ALA A 264 -1.40 5.98 30.00
C ALA A 264 -0.89 7.38 30.32
N GLN A 265 -0.66 8.22 29.30
CA GLN A 265 -0.24 9.62 29.47
C GLN A 265 -1.26 10.44 30.26
N ASN A 266 -2.56 10.28 29.98
CA ASN A 266 -3.61 10.98 30.73
C ASN A 266 -3.68 10.53 32.18
N MET A 267 -3.49 9.24 32.46
CA MET A 267 -3.43 8.71 33.83
C MET A 267 -2.19 9.21 34.57
N GLU A 268 -1.03 9.27 33.92
CA GLU A 268 0.21 9.82 34.49
C GLU A 268 0.04 11.31 34.80
N ASN A 269 -0.42 12.11 33.84
CA ASN A 269 -0.69 13.53 34.04
C ASN A 269 -1.72 13.77 35.17
N TYR A 270 -2.79 12.97 35.22
CA TYR A 270 -3.77 13.05 36.31
C TYR A 270 -3.15 12.68 37.65
N ALA A 271 -2.34 11.62 37.71
CA ALA A 271 -1.65 11.21 38.92
C ALA A 271 -0.66 12.27 39.40
N ASP A 272 0.13 12.86 38.50
CA ASP A 272 1.07 13.94 38.80
C ASP A 272 0.35 15.19 39.29
N ALA A 273 -0.70 15.63 38.61
CA ALA A 273 -1.52 16.76 39.05
C ALA A 273 -2.16 16.48 40.41
N TYR A 274 -2.76 15.30 40.60
CA TYR A 274 -3.34 14.92 41.88
C TYR A 274 -2.31 14.88 43.00
N LEU A 275 -1.12 14.31 42.76
CA LEU A 275 -0.03 14.25 43.74
C LEU A 275 0.51 15.64 44.06
N MET A 276 0.72 16.49 43.06
CA MET A 276 1.16 17.88 43.27
C MET A 276 0.12 18.69 44.04
N ASP A 277 -1.14 18.69 43.62
CA ASP A 277 -2.18 19.52 44.22
C ASP A 277 -2.58 19.03 45.62
N THR A 278 -2.71 17.72 45.83
CA THR A 278 -3.19 17.20 47.12
C THR A 278 -2.10 16.88 48.12
N ARG A 279 -0.94 16.35 47.70
CA ARG A 279 0.16 16.03 48.62
C ARG A 279 1.20 17.13 48.67
N GLY A 280 1.61 17.65 47.51
CA GLY A 280 2.52 18.79 47.41
C GLY A 280 1.94 20.04 48.06
N GLY A 281 0.72 20.43 47.65
CA GLY A 281 0.01 21.59 48.21
C GLY A 281 -0.22 21.49 49.73
N LYS A 282 -0.64 20.33 50.24
CA LYS A 282 -0.79 20.13 51.70
C LYS A 282 0.54 20.17 52.45
N PHE A 283 1.63 19.72 51.85
CA PHE A 283 2.95 19.82 52.44
C PHE A 283 3.46 21.27 52.46
N GLU A 284 3.24 22.01 51.38
CA GLU A 284 3.58 23.43 51.29
C GLU A 284 2.81 24.25 52.33
N GLU A 285 1.49 24.05 52.42
CA GLU A 285 0.64 24.74 53.40
C GLU A 285 1.10 24.44 54.85
N LYS A 286 1.40 23.16 55.16
CA LYS A 286 1.92 22.77 56.48
C LYS A 286 3.29 23.39 56.77
N SER A 287 4.19 23.41 55.78
CA SER A 287 5.52 24.02 55.88
C SER A 287 5.43 25.53 56.11
N GLN A 288 4.59 26.24 55.35
CA GLN A 288 4.34 27.67 55.53
C GLN A 288 3.73 27.98 56.90
N ARG A 289 2.78 27.16 57.37
CA ARG A 289 2.19 27.30 58.71
C ARG A 289 3.21 27.06 59.82
N MET A 290 4.08 26.07 59.65
CA MET A 290 5.17 25.78 60.59
C MET A 290 6.19 26.94 60.65
N LEU A 291 6.58 27.48 59.49
CA LEU A 291 7.43 28.67 59.37
C LEU A 291 6.80 29.90 60.05
N SER A 292 5.51 30.17 59.80
CA SER A 292 4.78 31.26 60.43
C SER A 292 4.74 31.13 61.95
N ASN A 293 4.46 29.92 62.45
CA ASN A 293 4.47 29.62 63.88
C ASN A 293 5.87 29.81 64.49
N LEU A 294 6.93 29.35 63.82
CA LEU A 294 8.32 29.55 64.24
C LEU A 294 8.70 31.04 64.32
N PHE A 295 8.30 31.84 63.33
CA PHE A 295 8.49 33.29 63.38
C PHE A 295 7.67 33.95 64.49
N GLY A 296 6.45 33.47 64.75
CA GLY A 296 5.63 33.90 65.88
C GLY A 296 6.31 33.64 67.22
N VAL A 297 6.87 32.44 67.42
CA VAL A 297 7.64 32.08 68.62
C VAL A 297 8.90 32.94 68.73
N MET A 298 9.68 33.08 67.67
CA MET A 298 10.89 33.93 67.66
C MET A 298 10.58 35.39 68.02
N ARG A 299 9.42 35.93 67.62
CA ARG A 299 8.99 37.28 68.01
C ARG A 299 8.57 37.39 69.47
N MET A 300 8.16 36.29 70.11
CA MET A 300 7.83 36.25 71.54
C MET A 300 9.04 36.00 72.44
N VAL A 301 10.12 35.40 71.91
CA VAL A 301 11.35 35.12 72.65
C VAL A 301 11.92 36.36 73.38
N PRO A 302 12.02 37.57 72.77
CA PRO A 302 12.50 38.75 73.48
C PRO A 302 11.61 39.18 74.66
N LYS A 303 10.29 39.03 74.53
CA LYS A 303 9.33 39.30 75.61
C LYS A 303 9.46 38.27 76.74
N LEU A 304 9.60 36.98 76.40
CA LEU A 304 9.80 35.91 77.39
C LEU A 304 11.14 36.07 78.13
N ILE A 305 12.22 36.41 77.43
CA ILE A 305 13.52 36.72 78.06
C ILE A 305 13.40 37.91 79.02
N SER A 306 12.65 38.95 78.66
CA SER A 306 12.43 40.11 79.55
C SER A 306 11.60 39.79 80.79
N MET A 307 10.86 38.68 80.81
CA MET A 307 10.10 38.20 81.97
C MET A 307 10.90 37.23 82.87
N CYS A 308 12.10 36.84 82.45
CA CYS A 308 13.01 35.97 83.21
C CYS A 308 14.17 36.73 83.88
N ASN A 309 14.23 38.06 83.70
CA ASN A 309 15.07 38.99 84.46
C ASN A 309 14.21 39.77 85.46
#